data_AF-A0A7W0EYR5-F1
#
_entry.id   AF-A0A7W0EYR5-F1
#
_cell.length_a   1.000
_cell.length_b   1.000
_cell.length_c   1.000
_cell.angle_alpha   90.00
_cell.angle_beta   90.00
_cell.angle_gamma   90.00
#
_symmetry.space_group_name_H-M   'P 1'
#
loop_
_entity.id
_entity.type
_entity.pdbx_description
1 polymer ?
#
loop_
_entity_poly.entity_id
_entity_poly.type
_entity_poly.pdbx_seq_one_letter_code
_entity_poly.pdbx_strand_id
1 'polypeptide(L)'
;MKTNQIHEIDVGSSTPRLIASKSKAMSAEGLRTKERIEEILTMCARENPVYEQISTYSVALYAMGFFPCADLMSFQDVDSREAAAVLRDYFTEIREEALPNDYHILDSRDRYLMVGGDPLFPVHFAVFVDSRSPSPFFSKLPFFGSGFDSLEELKNEFIGIDGIKSSDFHYFKKIGYGEIPLESRGKIYIVKND
;
A
#
# COMPACT_ATOMS: atom_id res chain seq x y z
N MET A 1 -24.24 -54.60 39.17
CA MET A 1 -24.33 -53.16 38.90
C MET A 1 -23.84 -52.43 40.15
N LYS A 2 -22.67 -51.78 40.08
CA LYS A 2 -22.05 -51.08 41.21
C LYS A 2 -22.23 -49.58 41.01
N THR A 3 -22.81 -48.92 42.00
CA THR A 3 -23.08 -47.48 42.06
C THR A 3 -21.80 -46.77 42.48
N ASN A 4 -21.25 -45.90 41.62
CA ASN A 4 -20.14 -45.03 41.98
C ASN A 4 -20.68 -43.70 42.51
N GLN A 5 -20.25 -43.34 43.72
CA GLN A 5 -20.46 -42.03 44.32
C GLN A 5 -19.58 -41.00 43.62
N ILE A 6 -20.18 -39.86 43.25
CA ILE A 6 -19.49 -38.70 42.68
C ILE A 6 -19.04 -37.84 43.85
N HIS A 7 -17.73 -37.60 43.97
CA HIS A 7 -17.19 -36.58 44.85
C HIS A 7 -17.17 -35.24 44.12
N GLU A 8 -17.95 -34.28 44.61
CA GLU A 8 -17.80 -32.86 44.31
C GLU A 8 -16.49 -32.35 44.94
N ILE A 9 -15.65 -31.72 44.12
CA ILE A 9 -14.60 -30.81 44.57
C ILE A 9 -14.72 -29.56 43.69
N ASP A 10 -15.45 -28.57 44.19
CA ASP A 10 -15.31 -27.18 43.78
C ASP A 10 -14.29 -26.54 44.73
N VAL A 11 -13.20 -25.96 44.20
CA VAL A 11 -12.61 -24.68 44.63
C VAL A 11 -11.48 -24.36 43.65
N GLY A 12 -11.66 -23.33 42.82
CA GLY A 12 -10.54 -22.64 42.19
C GLY A 12 -10.80 -22.13 40.78
N SER A 13 -11.79 -21.26 40.58
CA SER A 13 -11.92 -20.46 39.36
C SER A 13 -10.76 -19.45 39.27
N SER A 14 -9.59 -19.90 38.83
CA SER A 14 -8.60 -19.04 38.19
C SER A 14 -8.85 -19.12 36.68
N THR A 15 -9.84 -18.34 36.21
CA THR A 15 -9.90 -17.92 34.81
C THR A 15 -8.49 -17.52 34.38
N PRO A 16 -7.87 -18.17 33.39
CA PRO A 16 -6.90 -17.44 32.61
C PRO A 16 -7.72 -16.33 31.96
N ARG A 17 -7.55 -15.10 32.44
CA ARG A 17 -7.66 -13.94 31.57
C ARG A 17 -6.62 -14.20 30.48
N LEU A 18 -7.02 -14.98 29.48
CA LEU A 18 -6.50 -14.87 28.14
C LEU A 18 -6.60 -13.39 27.86
N ILE A 19 -5.45 -12.74 27.98
CA ILE A 19 -5.16 -11.48 27.34
C ILE A 19 -5.33 -11.83 25.87
N ALA A 20 -6.58 -11.81 25.42
CA ALA A 20 -6.91 -11.56 24.04
C ALA A 20 -6.42 -10.14 23.83
N SER A 21 -5.13 -10.01 23.52
CA SER A 21 -4.72 -8.99 22.60
C SER A 21 -5.72 -9.12 21.45
N LYS A 22 -6.58 -8.12 21.30
CA LYS A 22 -7.42 -8.00 20.12
C LYS A 22 -6.44 -7.92 18.96
N SER A 23 -6.03 -9.05 18.40
CA SER A 23 -5.66 -9.10 17.00
C SER A 23 -6.92 -8.63 16.29
N LYS A 24 -6.92 -7.35 15.91
CA LYS A 24 -7.97 -6.80 15.07
C LYS A 24 -7.99 -7.72 13.86
N ALA A 25 -9.10 -8.42 13.64
CA ALA A 25 -9.21 -9.32 12.50
C ALA A 25 -8.91 -8.50 11.24
N MET A 26 -7.91 -8.94 10.47
CA MET A 26 -7.46 -8.22 9.27
C MET A 26 -8.63 -8.12 8.30
N SER A 27 -8.85 -6.93 7.75
CA SER A 27 -9.92 -6.73 6.76
C SER A 27 -9.65 -7.57 5.50
N ALA A 28 -10.69 -7.93 4.75
CA ALA A 28 -10.51 -8.65 3.48
C ALA A 28 -9.65 -7.85 2.48
N GLU A 29 -9.76 -6.52 2.51
CA GLU A 29 -8.93 -5.61 1.71
C GLU A 29 -7.46 -5.61 2.17
N GLY A 30 -7.23 -5.62 3.48
CA GLY A 30 -5.91 -5.79 4.07
C GLY A 30 -5.29 -7.12 3.70
N LEU A 31 -6.06 -8.22 3.78
CA LEU A 31 -5.58 -9.55 3.35
C LEU A 31 -5.14 -9.55 1.88
N ARG A 32 -5.98 -9.01 0.98
CA ARG A 32 -5.62 -8.90 -0.45
C ARG A 32 -4.38 -8.03 -0.67
N THR A 33 -4.26 -6.92 0.04
CA THR A 33 -3.09 -6.05 -0.05
C THR A 33 -1.81 -6.79 0.35
N LYS A 34 -1.89 -7.57 1.43
CA LYS A 34 -0.78 -8.43 1.88
C LYS A 34 -0.42 -9.47 0.81
N GLU A 35 -1.41 -10.19 0.28
CA GLU A 35 -1.22 -11.22 -0.76
C GLU A 35 -0.53 -10.63 -1.99
N ARG A 36 -0.92 -9.42 -2.43
CA ARG A 36 -0.28 -8.74 -3.57
C ARG A 36 1.17 -8.37 -3.30
N ILE A 37 1.49 -7.85 -2.10
CA ILE A 37 2.88 -7.53 -1.73
C ILE A 37 3.73 -8.81 -1.70
N GLU A 38 3.21 -9.90 -1.13
CA GLU A 38 3.91 -11.20 -1.08
C GLU A 38 4.13 -11.80 -2.49
N GLU A 39 3.15 -11.65 -3.37
CA GLU A 39 3.27 -12.03 -4.77
C GLU A 39 4.37 -11.23 -5.48
N ILE A 40 4.36 -9.89 -5.37
CA ILE A 40 5.40 -9.04 -5.96
C ILE A 40 6.78 -9.44 -5.42
N LEU A 41 6.90 -9.70 -4.12
CA LEU A 41 8.16 -10.15 -3.50
C LEU A 41 8.60 -11.54 -3.96
N THR A 42 7.71 -12.35 -4.53
CA THR A 42 8.05 -13.65 -5.13
C THR A 42 8.49 -13.50 -6.59
N MET A 43 7.88 -12.56 -7.32
CA MET A 43 8.07 -12.43 -8.78
C MET A 43 9.14 -11.41 -9.16
N CYS A 44 9.23 -10.34 -8.39
CA CYS A 44 10.08 -9.19 -8.64
C CYS A 44 10.94 -8.90 -7.42
N ALA A 45 11.33 -9.92 -6.64
CA ALA A 45 12.19 -9.77 -5.47
C ALA A 45 13.47 -8.99 -5.80
N ARG A 46 14.07 -8.31 -4.81
CA ARG A 46 15.40 -7.71 -5.02
C ARG A 46 16.46 -8.72 -5.37
N GLU A 47 16.38 -9.87 -4.71
CA GLU A 47 17.33 -10.96 -4.85
C GLU A 47 16.74 -11.94 -5.87
N ASN A 48 17.28 -11.92 -7.10
CA ASN A 48 16.88 -12.81 -8.20
C ASN A 48 15.43 -12.60 -8.69
N PRO A 49 15.09 -11.41 -9.24
CA PRO A 49 13.77 -11.17 -9.83
C PRO A 49 13.50 -12.15 -10.98
N VAL A 50 12.33 -12.77 -10.99
CA VAL A 50 11.86 -13.57 -12.13
C VAL A 50 11.38 -12.66 -13.27
N TYR A 51 10.81 -11.51 -12.92
CA TYR A 51 10.28 -10.53 -13.87
C TYR A 51 10.86 -9.13 -13.63
N GLU A 52 11.98 -8.84 -14.30
CA GLU A 52 12.67 -7.53 -14.21
C GLU A 52 11.95 -6.42 -14.97
N GLN A 53 11.22 -6.78 -16.02
CA GLN A 53 10.66 -5.81 -16.98
C GLN A 53 9.40 -5.10 -16.48
N ILE A 54 8.78 -5.58 -15.40
CA ILE A 54 7.59 -4.92 -14.84
C ILE A 54 8.00 -3.55 -14.30
N SER A 55 7.28 -2.51 -14.71
CA SER A 55 7.57 -1.15 -14.29
C SER A 55 7.36 -0.95 -12.79
N THR A 56 8.06 0.04 -12.24
CA THR A 56 7.83 0.50 -10.86
C THR A 56 6.40 0.98 -10.63
N TYR A 57 5.79 1.61 -11.64
CA TYR A 57 4.41 2.10 -11.58
C TYR A 57 3.43 0.95 -11.40
N SER A 58 3.57 -0.11 -12.20
CA SER A 58 2.74 -1.31 -12.09
C SER A 58 2.88 -1.99 -10.75
N VAL A 59 4.10 -2.14 -10.24
CA VAL A 59 4.34 -2.72 -8.91
C VAL A 59 3.62 -1.92 -7.83
N ALA A 60 3.76 -0.59 -7.83
CA ALA A 60 3.12 0.25 -6.83
C ALA A 60 1.58 0.24 -6.94
N LEU A 61 1.04 0.38 -8.16
CA LEU A 61 -0.39 0.40 -8.41
C LEU A 61 -1.05 -0.97 -8.13
N TYR A 62 -0.36 -2.07 -8.45
CA TYR A 62 -0.80 -3.42 -8.11
C TYR A 62 -0.83 -3.63 -6.60
N ALA A 63 0.25 -3.30 -5.87
CA ALA A 63 0.31 -3.43 -4.42
C ALA A 63 -0.85 -2.70 -3.72
N MET A 64 -1.22 -1.50 -4.19
CA MET A 64 -2.36 -0.74 -3.66
C MET A 64 -3.73 -1.30 -4.05
N GLY A 65 -3.80 -2.21 -5.02
CA GLY A 65 -5.05 -2.74 -5.56
C GLY A 65 -5.79 -1.76 -6.46
N PHE A 66 -5.07 -0.95 -7.23
CA PHE A 66 -5.64 0.11 -8.04
C PHE A 66 -6.54 -0.42 -9.17
N PHE A 67 -6.09 -1.44 -9.91
CA PHE A 67 -6.87 -2.08 -10.97
C PHE A 67 -7.48 -3.42 -10.51
N PRO A 68 -8.71 -3.76 -10.96
CA PRO A 68 -9.30 -5.05 -10.71
C PRO A 68 -8.63 -6.12 -11.59
N CYS A 69 -7.68 -6.85 -11.03
CA CYS A 69 -6.99 -7.98 -11.65
C CYS A 69 -6.84 -9.12 -10.63
N ALA A 70 -6.62 -10.34 -11.14
CA ALA A 70 -6.51 -11.54 -10.31
C ALA A 70 -5.11 -11.69 -9.69
N ASP A 71 -4.08 -11.40 -10.49
CA ASP A 71 -2.66 -11.58 -10.19
C ASP A 71 -1.82 -10.51 -10.92
N LEU A 72 -0.54 -10.42 -10.58
CA LEU A 72 0.41 -9.48 -11.16
C LEU A 72 0.62 -9.72 -12.66
N MET A 73 0.51 -10.96 -13.14
CA MET A 73 0.71 -11.30 -14.56
C MET A 73 -0.45 -10.88 -15.44
N SER A 74 -1.63 -10.72 -14.85
CA SER A 74 -2.82 -10.19 -15.48
C SER A 74 -2.85 -8.65 -15.46
N PHE A 75 -1.89 -8.01 -14.78
CA PHE A 75 -1.78 -6.57 -14.69
C PHE A 75 -1.10 -6.02 -15.96
N GLN A 76 -1.77 -5.11 -16.66
CA GLN A 76 -1.17 -4.44 -17.81
C GLN A 76 -0.08 -3.49 -17.34
N ASP A 77 1.12 -3.63 -17.89
CA ASP A 77 2.23 -2.77 -17.49
C ASP A 77 1.96 -1.30 -17.85
N VAL A 78 2.28 -0.42 -16.91
CA VAL A 78 2.02 1.02 -16.96
C VAL A 78 3.29 1.75 -17.34
N ASP A 79 3.23 2.63 -18.33
CA ASP A 79 4.36 3.52 -18.66
C ASP A 79 4.31 4.85 -17.88
N SER A 80 5.34 5.70 -18.02
CA SER A 80 5.40 6.98 -17.29
C SER A 80 4.29 7.96 -17.68
N ARG A 81 3.80 7.93 -18.93
CA ARG A 81 2.71 8.80 -19.39
C ARG A 81 1.38 8.35 -18.79
N GLU A 82 1.15 7.04 -18.75
CA GLU A 82 -0.01 6.45 -18.09
C GLU A 82 0.04 6.69 -16.58
N ALA A 83 1.21 6.56 -15.95
CA ALA A 83 1.42 6.87 -14.54
C ALA A 83 1.09 8.34 -14.20
N ALA A 84 1.56 9.29 -15.03
CA ALA A 84 1.21 10.71 -14.88
C ALA A 84 -0.31 10.95 -15.00
N ALA A 85 -0.97 10.26 -15.93
CA ALA A 85 -2.42 10.34 -16.07
C ALA A 85 -3.14 9.77 -14.84
N VAL A 86 -2.67 8.64 -14.31
CA VAL A 86 -3.21 8.03 -13.08
C VAL A 86 -3.09 8.98 -11.89
N LEU A 87 -1.93 9.63 -11.70
CA LEU A 87 -1.77 10.61 -10.62
C LEU A 87 -2.76 11.75 -10.73
N ARG A 88 -2.87 12.35 -11.92
CA ARG A 88 -3.77 13.48 -12.18
C ARG A 88 -5.23 13.13 -11.88
N ASP A 89 -5.67 11.95 -12.33
CA ASP A 89 -7.09 11.62 -12.36
C ASP A 89 -7.59 10.96 -11.05
N TYR A 90 -6.70 10.30 -10.29
CA TYR A 90 -7.09 9.47 -9.15
C TYR A 90 -6.36 9.77 -7.84
N PHE A 91 -5.44 10.73 -7.83
CA PHE A 91 -4.70 11.12 -6.65
C PHE A 91 -4.76 12.62 -6.43
N THR A 92 -4.61 13.03 -5.18
CA THR A 92 -4.42 14.42 -4.81
C THR A 92 -3.06 14.56 -4.14
N GLU A 93 -2.25 15.50 -4.64
CA GLU A 93 -0.97 15.81 -4.03
C GLU A 93 -1.21 16.37 -2.62
N ILE A 94 -0.44 15.86 -1.67
CA ILE A 94 -0.43 16.27 -0.28
C ILE A 94 1.00 16.64 0.10
N ARG A 95 1.13 17.42 1.17
CA ARG A 95 2.44 17.65 1.77
C ARG A 95 2.86 16.43 2.58
N GLU A 96 4.17 16.24 2.76
CA GLU A 96 4.74 15.17 3.58
C GLU A 96 4.14 15.14 5.00
N GLU A 97 3.95 16.30 5.61
CA GLU A 97 3.46 16.42 6.98
C GLU A 97 1.98 16.00 7.13
N ALA A 98 1.27 15.79 6.01
CA ALA A 98 -0.08 15.25 5.99
C ALA A 98 -0.12 13.72 5.97
N LEU A 99 1.03 13.05 5.85
CA LEU A 99 1.09 11.60 6.01
C LEU A 99 0.73 11.20 7.46
N PRO A 100 -0.13 10.19 7.63
CA PRO A 100 -0.53 9.71 8.95
C PRO A 100 0.65 9.06 9.72
N ASN A 101 0.84 9.48 10.97
CA ASN A 101 1.91 9.00 11.85
C ASN A 101 1.70 7.56 12.38
N ASP A 102 0.48 7.03 12.31
CA ASP A 102 0.10 5.72 12.84
C ASP A 102 -0.48 4.78 11.77
N TYR A 103 -0.10 5.00 10.52
CA TYR A 103 -0.64 4.30 9.37
C TYR A 103 0.03 2.96 9.11
N HIS A 104 -0.82 2.00 8.77
CA HIS A 104 -0.44 0.71 8.25
C HIS A 104 -1.40 0.34 7.12
N ILE A 105 -0.87 0.01 5.94
CA ILE A 105 -1.66 -0.18 4.72
C ILE A 105 -2.71 -1.30 4.84
N LEU A 106 -2.45 -2.30 5.68
CA LEU A 106 -3.39 -3.42 5.90
C LEU A 106 -4.58 -3.03 6.79
N ASP A 107 -4.46 -1.92 7.54
CA ASP A 107 -5.45 -1.45 8.52
C ASP A 107 -6.27 -0.25 8.04
N SER A 108 -5.81 0.43 7.00
CA SER A 108 -6.41 1.65 6.46
C SER A 108 -7.09 1.39 5.11
N ARG A 109 -8.13 2.18 4.80
CA ARG A 109 -8.70 2.26 3.45
C ARG A 109 -8.03 3.33 2.60
N ASP A 110 -7.39 4.30 3.23
CA ASP A 110 -6.62 5.30 2.51
C ASP A 110 -5.38 4.63 1.88
N ARG A 111 -4.94 5.17 0.75
CA ARG A 111 -3.71 4.75 0.07
C ARG A 111 -2.87 5.97 -0.22
N TYR A 112 -1.58 5.83 0.01
CA TYR A 112 -0.62 6.92 -0.13
C TYR A 112 0.55 6.48 -1.01
N LEU A 113 0.98 7.37 -1.87
CA LEU A 113 2.13 7.22 -2.75
C LEU A 113 3.16 8.29 -2.45
N MET A 114 4.41 7.93 -2.62
CA MET A 114 5.51 8.85 -2.87
C MET A 114 5.90 8.73 -4.36
N VAL A 115 6.08 9.85 -5.01
CA VAL A 115 6.43 9.96 -6.43
C VAL A 115 7.77 10.69 -6.54
N GLY A 116 8.75 10.04 -7.17
CA GLY A 116 10.03 10.65 -7.52
C GLY A 116 10.00 11.25 -8.94
N GLY A 117 10.55 12.45 -9.08
CA GLY A 117 10.55 13.23 -10.31
C GLY A 117 9.35 14.18 -10.41
N ASP A 118 9.24 14.87 -11.55
CA ASP A 118 8.10 15.76 -11.84
C ASP A 118 6.81 14.90 -11.95
N PRO A 119 5.71 15.21 -11.23
CA PRO A 119 4.46 14.45 -11.34
C PRO A 119 3.86 14.37 -12.75
N LEU A 120 4.21 15.28 -13.66
CA LEU A 120 3.83 15.22 -15.09
C LEU A 120 4.70 14.25 -15.89
N PHE A 121 5.89 13.92 -15.38
CA PHE A 121 6.87 13.01 -15.95
C PHE A 121 7.49 12.15 -14.83
N PRO A 122 6.68 11.35 -14.13
CA PRO A 122 7.15 10.62 -12.96
C PRO A 122 8.23 9.63 -13.39
N VAL A 123 9.18 9.39 -12.50
CA VAL A 123 10.28 8.44 -12.70
C VAL A 123 10.13 7.22 -11.79
N HIS A 124 9.50 7.39 -10.63
CA HIS A 124 9.36 6.30 -9.66
C HIS A 124 8.12 6.45 -8.79
N PHE A 125 7.43 5.33 -8.52
CA PHE A 125 6.37 5.24 -7.52
C PHE A 125 6.82 4.37 -6.35
N ALA A 126 6.57 4.82 -5.13
CA ALA A 126 6.65 3.98 -3.94
C ALA A 126 5.37 4.10 -3.11
N VAL A 127 4.85 2.95 -2.68
CA VAL A 127 3.66 2.89 -1.82
C VAL A 127 4.09 3.15 -0.38
N PHE A 128 3.46 4.10 0.30
CA PHE A 128 3.64 4.24 1.74
C PHE A 128 2.85 3.13 2.44
N VAL A 129 3.53 2.31 3.24
CA VAL A 129 2.99 1.05 3.78
C VAL A 129 2.90 1.01 5.30
N ASP A 130 3.88 1.55 6.02
CA ASP A 130 3.92 1.53 7.49
C ASP A 130 4.71 2.72 8.03
N SER A 131 4.02 3.67 8.66
CA SER A 131 4.65 4.89 9.20
C SER A 131 5.58 4.65 10.40
N ARG A 132 5.51 3.46 11.01
CA ARG A 132 6.32 3.08 12.18
C ARG A 132 7.56 2.28 11.79
N SER A 133 7.65 1.88 10.52
CA SER A 133 8.80 1.18 9.97
C SER A 133 9.93 2.16 9.63
N PRO A 134 11.22 1.81 9.87
CA PRO A 134 12.34 2.57 9.32
C PRO A 134 12.40 2.51 7.78
N SER A 135 11.73 1.54 7.18
CA SER A 135 11.56 1.38 5.73
C SER A 135 10.06 1.46 5.40
N PRO A 136 9.47 2.67 5.41
CA PRO A 136 8.02 2.84 5.36
C PRO A 136 7.46 2.79 3.93
N PHE A 137 8.30 2.62 2.92
CA PHE A 137 7.89 2.58 1.52
C PHE A 137 8.08 1.18 0.93
N PHE A 138 7.20 0.79 0.01
CA PHE A 138 7.33 -0.41 -0.80
C PHE A 138 7.37 -0.02 -2.28
N SER A 139 8.39 -0.45 -3.00
CA SER A 139 8.58 -0.08 -4.41
C SER A 139 9.45 -1.08 -5.16
N LYS A 140 9.56 -0.91 -6.48
CA LYS A 140 10.53 -1.62 -7.33
C LYS A 140 11.59 -0.66 -7.84
N LEU A 141 12.83 -0.85 -7.41
CA LEU A 141 13.97 -0.12 -7.95
C LEU A 141 14.29 -0.64 -9.37
N PRO A 142 14.68 0.23 -10.32
CA PRO A 142 14.94 -0.14 -11.70
C PRO A 142 15.93 -1.31 -11.86
N PHE A 143 17.00 -1.33 -11.06
CA PHE A 143 18.08 -2.31 -11.16
C PHE A 143 18.12 -3.35 -10.03
N PHE A 144 17.32 -3.16 -8.98
CA PHE A 144 17.41 -3.94 -7.76
C PHE A 144 16.09 -4.59 -7.36
N GLY A 145 15.07 -4.63 -8.21
CA GLY A 145 13.80 -5.30 -7.91
C GLY A 145 13.00 -4.64 -6.78
N SER A 146 12.04 -5.38 -6.21
CA SER A 146 11.01 -4.89 -5.30
C SER A 146 11.35 -5.19 -3.85
N GLY A 147 11.09 -4.22 -2.98
CA GLY A 147 11.36 -4.34 -1.55
C GLY A 147 10.82 -3.17 -0.75
N PHE A 148 11.16 -3.18 0.54
CA PHE A 148 10.87 -2.08 1.44
C PHE A 148 12.07 -1.14 1.54
N ASP A 149 11.80 0.16 1.55
CA ASP A 149 12.80 1.22 1.48
C ASP A 149 12.54 2.31 2.51
N SER A 150 13.63 2.85 3.04
CA SER A 150 13.65 4.14 3.72
C SER A 150 13.55 5.29 2.72
N LEU A 151 13.11 6.47 3.19
CA LEU A 151 13.11 7.67 2.35
C LEU A 151 14.53 8.04 1.87
N GLU A 152 15.54 7.83 2.72
CA GLU A 152 16.93 8.13 2.38
C GLU A 152 17.45 7.22 1.27
N GLU A 153 17.16 5.92 1.33
CA GLU A 153 17.53 4.97 0.25
C GLU A 153 16.91 5.38 -1.08
N LEU A 154 15.61 5.71 -1.09
CA LEU A 154 14.93 6.17 -2.32
C LEU A 154 15.53 7.48 -2.83
N LYS A 155 15.80 8.45 -1.95
CA LYS A 155 16.43 9.71 -2.34
C LYS A 155 17.81 9.47 -2.95
N ASN A 156 18.63 8.63 -2.33
CA ASN A 156 19.97 8.33 -2.80
C ASN A 156 19.97 7.60 -4.15
N GLU A 157 18.96 6.77 -4.42
CA GLU A 157 18.84 6.07 -5.69
C GLU A 157 18.54 7.02 -6.85
N PHE A 158 17.66 8.00 -6.66
CA PHE A 158 17.16 8.84 -7.78
C PHE A 158 17.81 10.22 -7.89
N ILE A 159 18.36 10.79 -6.82
CA ILE A 159 18.97 12.13 -6.89
C ILE A 159 20.14 12.14 -7.87
N GLY A 160 20.13 13.13 -8.77
CA GLY A 160 21.15 13.30 -9.82
C GLY A 160 20.87 12.52 -11.10
N ILE A 161 19.94 11.55 -11.08
CA ILE A 161 19.45 10.87 -12.29
C ILE A 161 18.43 11.79 -12.96
N ASP A 162 18.59 12.03 -14.27
CA ASP A 162 17.69 12.87 -15.08
C ASP A 162 17.39 14.26 -14.48
N GLY A 163 18.32 14.79 -13.67
CA GLY A 163 18.19 16.10 -13.02
C GLY A 163 17.32 16.13 -11.76
N ILE A 164 16.88 14.97 -11.24
CA ILE A 164 16.10 14.86 -10.01
C ILE A 164 16.87 15.44 -8.83
N LYS A 165 16.21 16.31 -8.07
CA LYS A 165 16.70 16.94 -6.85
C LYS A 165 15.95 16.40 -5.64
N SER A 166 16.46 16.71 -4.45
CA SER A 166 15.81 16.36 -3.19
C SER A 166 14.41 16.99 -3.02
N SER A 167 14.09 18.04 -3.77
CA SER A 167 12.77 18.67 -3.82
C SER A 167 11.75 17.93 -4.68
N ASP A 168 12.18 17.00 -5.52
CA ASP A 168 11.36 16.38 -6.56
C ASP A 168 10.77 15.05 -6.05
N PHE A 169 10.42 15.04 -4.76
CA PHE A 169 9.78 13.92 -4.07
C PHE A 169 8.44 14.41 -3.54
N HIS A 170 7.38 13.91 -4.16
CA HIS A 170 6.01 14.38 -3.98
C HIS A 170 5.19 13.29 -3.30
N TYR A 171 4.22 13.69 -2.49
CA TYR A 171 3.34 12.75 -1.78
C TYR A 171 1.92 12.87 -2.26
N PHE A 172 1.24 11.75 -2.40
CA PHE A 172 -0.09 11.68 -2.98
C PHE A 172 -1.00 10.82 -2.13
N LYS A 173 -2.24 11.28 -1.95
CA LYS A 173 -3.33 10.48 -1.38
C LYS A 173 -4.25 10.04 -2.52
N LYS A 174 -4.59 8.75 -2.57
CA LYS A 174 -5.59 8.23 -3.51
C LYS A 174 -6.97 8.81 -3.17
N ILE A 175 -7.68 9.30 -4.18
CA ILE A 175 -9.06 9.77 -4.05
C ILE A 175 -9.95 8.54 -3.80
N GLY A 176 -10.75 8.60 -2.72
CA GLY A 176 -11.72 7.57 -2.37
C GLY A 176 -12.90 7.55 -3.35
N TYR A 177 -13.47 6.37 -3.63
CA TYR A 177 -14.75 6.30 -4.34
C TYR A 177 -15.84 6.99 -3.49
N GLY A 178 -16.42 8.07 -4.04
CA GLY A 178 -17.37 8.94 -3.34
C GLY A 178 -16.76 10.25 -2.79
N GLU A 179 -15.44 10.40 -2.84
CA GLU A 179 -14.79 11.69 -2.64
C GLU A 179 -14.90 12.49 -3.95
N ILE A 180 -15.61 13.61 -3.87
CA ILE A 180 -15.80 14.51 -5.00
C ILE A 180 -14.42 15.08 -5.37
N PRO A 181 -13.94 14.92 -6.63
CA PRO A 181 -12.72 15.56 -7.11
C PRO A 181 -12.72 17.05 -6.74
N LEU A 182 -11.56 17.64 -6.42
CA LEU A 182 -11.48 19.04 -6.00
C LEU A 182 -12.14 20.00 -7.01
N GLU A 183 -11.95 19.74 -8.30
CA GLU A 183 -12.57 20.41 -9.46
C GLU A 183 -14.11 20.22 -9.60
N SER A 184 -14.66 19.30 -8.83
CA SER A 184 -16.08 18.96 -8.76
C SER A 184 -16.76 19.40 -7.46
N ARG A 185 -16.00 19.94 -6.49
CA ARG A 185 -16.57 20.52 -5.26
C ARG A 185 -17.47 21.72 -5.61
N GLY A 186 -18.76 21.61 -5.33
CA GLY A 186 -19.78 22.61 -5.67
C GLY A 186 -20.70 22.21 -6.83
N LYS A 187 -20.46 21.07 -7.49
CA LYS A 187 -21.37 20.49 -8.49
C LYS A 187 -22.23 19.40 -7.85
N ILE A 188 -23.55 19.50 -8.00
CA ILE A 188 -24.50 18.49 -7.52
C ILE A 188 -24.67 17.44 -8.60
N TYR A 189 -24.36 16.18 -8.29
CA TYR A 189 -24.60 15.05 -9.18
C TYR A 189 -25.75 14.21 -8.63
N ILE A 190 -26.83 14.07 -9.41
CA ILE A 190 -27.92 13.14 -9.11
C ILE A 190 -27.62 11.85 -9.87
N VAL A 191 -27.25 10.80 -9.14
CA VAL A 191 -27.10 9.46 -9.71
C VAL A 191 -28.49 8.83 -9.76
N LYS A 192 -28.99 8.54 -10.97
CA LYS A 192 -30.15 7.67 -11.16
C LYS A 192 -29.65 6.23 -11.18
N ASN A 193 -30.20 5.39 -10.32
CA ASN A 193 -30.10 3.95 -10.45
C ASN A 193 -31.19 3.51 -11.44
N ASP A 194 -30.79 2.85 -12.52
CA ASP A 194 -31.70 2.07 -13.37
C ASP A 194 -32.04 0.72 -12.69
#